data_AF-A0A920IT58-F1
#
_entry.id   AF-A0A920IT58-F1
#
_cell.length_a   1.000
_cell.length_b   1.000
_cell.length_c   1.000
_cell.angle_alpha   90.00
_cell.angle_beta   90.00
_cell.angle_gamma   90.00
#
_symmetry.space_group_name_H-M   'P 1'
#
loop_
_entity.id
_entity.type
_entity.pdbx_description
1 polymer ?
#
loop_
_entity_poly.entity_id
_entity_poly.type
_entity_poly.pdbx_seq_one_letter_code
_entity_poly.pdbx_strand_id
1 'polypeptide(L)' 'MCTSIDFCAYKIPVRADTAMTGEITLHGQVLKIGGLKEKLLAAKRAGIKRVIIHMKMKQNYQNSLSK' A
#
# COMPACT_ATOMS: atom_id res chain seq x y z
N MET A 1 3.03 -1.53 -8.68
CA MET A 1 3.71 -1.58 -10.00
C MET A 1 5.20 -1.31 -9.84
N CYS A 2 5.62 -0.13 -9.36
CA CYS A 2 7.04 0.22 -9.17
C CYS A 2 7.85 -0.88 -8.46
N THR A 3 7.43 -1.31 -7.27
CA THR A 3 8.16 -2.34 -6.50
C THR A 3 8.30 -3.68 -7.19
N SER A 4 7.30 -4.11 -7.96
CA SER A 4 7.36 -5.35 -8.72
C SER A 4 8.32 -5.25 -9.91
N ILE A 5 8.35 -4.09 -10.58
CA ILE A 5 9.24 -3.83 -11.72
C ILE A 5 10.70 -3.78 -11.25
N ASP A 6 10.98 -3.04 -10.18
CA ASP A 6 12.32 -2.93 -9.61
C ASP A 6 12.85 -4.29 -9.17
N PHE A 7 12.07 -5.03 -8.38
CA PHE A 7 12.49 -6.35 -7.87
C PHE A 7 12.66 -7.38 -8.99
N CYS A 8 11.81 -7.36 -10.03
CA CYS A 8 12.01 -8.19 -11.22
C CYS A 8 13.32 -7.85 -11.94
N ALA A 9 13.64 -6.56 -12.11
CA ALA A 9 14.88 -6.12 -12.73
C ALA A 9 16.12 -6.53 -11.92
N TYR A 10 16.05 -6.47 -10.59
CA TYR A 10 17.15 -6.83 -9.68
C TYR A 10 17.17 -8.31 -9.26
N LYS A 11 16.23 -9.14 -9.75
CA LYS A 11 16.02 -10.54 -9.34
C LYS A 11 15.88 -10.75 -7.82
N ILE A 12 15.35 -9.74 -7.13
CA ILE A 12 15.08 -9.84 -5.69
C ILE A 12 13.62 -10.32 -5.54
N PRO A 13 13.30 -11.26 -4.65
CA PRO A 13 11.92 -11.68 -4.43
C PRO A 13 11.15 -10.65 -3.59
N VAL A 14 9.97 -10.25 -4.05
CA VAL A 14 9.03 -9.44 -3.25
C VAL A 14 8.30 -10.36 -2.29
N ARG A 15 8.13 -9.92 -1.04
CA ARG A 15 7.39 -10.70 -0.04
C ARG A 15 5.89 -10.69 -0.37
N ALA A 16 5.31 -11.88 -0.58
CA ALA A 16 3.90 -12.06 -0.93
C ALA A 16 2.91 -11.73 0.21
N ASP A 17 3.40 -11.58 1.44
CA ASP A 17 2.59 -11.22 2.62
C ASP A 17 2.35 -9.71 2.77
N THR A 18 2.80 -8.90 1.80
CA THR A 18 2.72 -7.44 1.83
C THR A 18 1.89 -6.89 0.68
N ALA A 19 0.85 -6.13 1.01
CA ALA A 19 0.19 -5.22 0.08
C ALA A 19 0.80 -3.83 0.16
N MET A 20 0.82 -3.10 -0.95
CA MET A 20 1.21 -1.69 -1.00
C MET A 20 0.11 -0.88 -1.65
N THR A 21 -0.19 0.29 -1.09
CA THR A 21 -1.21 1.20 -1.63
C THR A 21 -0.63 2.61 -1.76
N GLY A 22 -0.69 3.18 -2.95
CA GLY A 22 -0.21 4.52 -3.23
C GLY A 22 0.00 4.72 -4.73
N GLU A 23 -0.29 5.92 -5.22
CA GLU A 23 0.15 6.35 -6.54
C GLU A 23 1.58 6.88 -6.42
N ILE A 24 2.40 6.66 -7.44
CA ILE A 24 3.77 7.19 -7.49
C ILE A 24 3.85 8.18 -8.65
N THR A 25 4.41 9.36 -8.39
CA THR A 25 4.74 10.31 -9.45
C THR A 25 6.02 9.87 -10.16
N LEU A 26 6.26 10.36 -11.38
CA LEU A 26 7.53 10.14 -12.09
C LEU A 26 8.76 10.65 -11.30
N HIS A 27 8.54 11.61 -10.41
CA HIS A 27 9.56 12.14 -9.50
C HIS A 27 9.74 11.29 -8.23
N GLY A 28 9.10 10.12 -8.14
CA GLY A 28 9.24 9.20 -7.01
C GLY A 28 8.43 9.59 -5.76
N GLN A 29 7.52 10.56 -5.85
CA GLN A 29 6.68 10.91 -4.71
C GLN A 29 5.49 9.98 -4.61
N VAL A 30 5.29 9.39 -3.43
CA VAL A 30 4.08 8.62 -3.14
C VAL A 30 2.95 9.60 -2.79
N LEU A 31 1.82 9.52 -3.50
CA LEU A 31 0.65 10.35 -3.28
C LEU A 31 -0.41 9.65 -2.43
N LYS A 32 -1.28 10.46 -1.85
CA LYS A 32 -2.47 9.96 -1.14
C LYS A 32 -3.45 9.37 -2.13
N ILE A 33 -4.10 8.29 -1.75
CA ILE A 33 -5.14 7.63 -2.55
C ILE A 33 -6.52 7.77 -1.91
N GLY A 34 -7.55 7.85 -2.74
CA GLY A 34 -8.93 7.69 -2.30
C GLY A 34 -9.26 6.23 -1.95
N GLY A 35 -10.32 6.03 -1.14
CA GLY A 35 -10.87 4.71 -0.83
C GLY A 35 -9.96 3.81 -0.01
N LEU A 36 -9.30 4.37 1.03
CA LEU A 36 -8.37 3.60 1.88
C LEU A 36 -9.09 2.47 2.62
N LYS A 37 -10.34 2.70 3.07
CA LYS A 37 -11.10 1.72 3.84
C LYS A 37 -11.43 0.48 3.02
N GLU A 38 -11.93 0.63 1.78
CA GLU A 38 -12.29 -0.50 0.93
C GLU A 38 -11.07 -1.32 0.55
N LYS A 39 -9.96 -0.64 0.20
CA LYS A 39 -8.69 -1.30 -0.17
C LYS A 39 -8.09 -2.08 1.00
N LEU A 40 -8.16 -1.53 2.20
CA LEU A 40 -7.61 -2.18 3.39
C LEU A 40 -8.51 -3.31 3.89
N LEU A 41 -9.83 -3.17 3.75
CA LEU A 41 -10.78 -4.26 3.99
C LEU A 41 -10.57 -5.40 2.98
N ALA A 42 -10.33 -5.10 1.71
CA ALA A 42 -9.98 -6.10 0.69
C ALA A 42 -8.65 -6.81 1.03
N ALA A 43 -7.62 -6.06 1.45
CA ALA A 43 -6.34 -6.65 1.90
C ALA A 43 -6.52 -7.56 3.11
N LYS A 44 -7.34 -7.16 4.09
CA LYS A 44 -7.68 -7.98 5.26
C LYS A 44 -8.45 -9.24 4.87
N ARG A 45 -9.42 -9.14 3.95
CA ARG A 45 -10.17 -10.29 3.40
C ARG A 45 -9.28 -11.23 2.59
N ALA A 46 -8.29 -10.70 1.88
CA ALA A 46 -7.27 -11.47 1.17
C ALA A 46 -6.20 -12.10 2.09
N GLY A 47 -6.32 -11.93 3.42
CA GLY A 47 -5.38 -12.52 4.39
C GLY A 47 -4.00 -11.86 4.43
N ILE A 48 -3.86 -10.66 3.87
CA ILE A 48 -2.58 -9.95 3.81
C ILE A 48 -2.25 -9.39 5.19
N LYS A 49 -1.10 -9.79 5.75
CA LYS A 49 -0.67 -9.42 7.11
C LYS A 49 -0.10 -8.01 7.20
N ARG A 50 0.48 -7.49 6.12
CA ARG A 50 1.20 -6.22 6.12
C ARG A 50 0.71 -5.33 4.98
N VAL A 51 0.37 -4.08 5.30
CA VAL A 51 -0.04 -3.09 4.30
C VAL A 51 0.85 -1.86 4.42
N ILE A 52 1.53 -1.51 3.34
CA ILE A 52 2.32 -0.28 3.24
C ILE A 52 1.39 0.83 2.74
N ILE A 53 1.27 1.89 3.53
CA ILE A 53 0.46 3.08 3.24
C ILE A 53 1.33 4.34 3.30
N HIS A 54 0.92 5.36 2.55
CA HIS A 54 1.59 6.66 2.58
C HIS A 54 1.50 7.30 3.98
N MET A 55 2.60 7.87 4.47
CA MET A 55 2.73 8.35 5.86
C MET A 55 1.67 9.41 6.24
N LYS A 56 1.37 10.36 5.33
CA LYS A 56 0.32 11.37 5.55
C LYS A 56 -1.11 10.79 5.59
N MET A 57 -1.32 9.51 5.28
CA MET A 57 -2.63 8.85 5.35
C MET A 57 -2.88 8.13 6.68
N LYS A 58 -1.87 8.04 7.57
CA LYS A 58 -1.99 7.35 8.86
C LYS A 58 -3.16 7.89 9.72
N GLN A 59 -3.42 9.20 9.68
CA GLN A 59 -4.52 9.83 10.40
C GLN A 59 -5.90 9.35 9.89
N ASN A 60 -6.08 9.25 8.57
CA ASN A 60 -7.33 8.77 7.96
C ASN A 60 -7.61 7.30 8.32
N TYR A 61 -6.54 6.50 8.48
CA TYR A 61 -6.64 5.12 8.94
C TYR A 61 -7.10 5.05 10.41
N GLN A 62 -6.48 5.80 11.31
CA GLN A 62 -6.87 5.83 12.74
C GLN A 62 -8.33 6.25 12.93
N ASN A 63 -8.74 7.31 12.22
CA ASN A 63 -10.13 7.79 12.25
C ASN A 63 -11.13 6.78 11.64
N SER A 64 -10.66 5.87 10.79
CA SER A 64 -11.51 4.84 10.18
C SER A 64 -11.78 3.64 11.07
N LEU A 65 -10.92 3.36 12.06
CA LEU A 65 -11.09 2.30 13.05
C LEU A 65 -11.86 2.75 14.31
N SER A 66 -12.00 4.06 14.51
CA SER A 66 -12.65 4.65 15.70
C SER A 66 -14.17 4.87 15.55
N LYS A 67 -14.82 4.29 14.53
CA LYS A 67 -16.28 4.31 14.34
C LYS A 67 -16.82 2.90 14.14
#